data_AF-A8EW12-F1
#
_entry.id   AF-A8EW12-F1
#
_cell.length_a   1.000
_cell.length_b   1.000
_cell.length_c   1.000
_cell.angle_alpha   90.00
_cell.angle_beta   90.00
_cell.angle_gamma   90.00
#
_symmetry.space_group_name_H-M   'P 1'
#
loop_
_entity.id
_entity.type
_entity.pdbx_description
1 polymer ?
#
loop_
_entity_poly.entity_id
_entity_poly.type
_entity_poly.pdbx_seq_one_letter_code
_entity_poly.pdbx_strand_id
1 'polypeptide(L)'
;MLFAKIEFINLLPFHIYMKKNIKSNQQKAILEYKKSYPSLITNKFKTRKVHSAFISSIESRNEKFLDLGIVAHDEVLSVLLVPGEQKEDYQSKTSNALAKVLDLKGEVIIGDKALKFYHDYPNISKIDLAKAWQKKYNLPFVFAVLCYNKHETQLKNLTKKFKKSHIKIPQYILEQYSKRSGVSKQNILNYLKKIDYDLGIKEKRALKLFLNLAQKKGL
;
A
#
# COMPACT_ATOMS: atom_id res chain seq x y z
N MET A 1 9.26 18.29 8.87
CA MET A 1 9.11 16.82 8.73
C MET A 1 9.44 16.41 7.29
N LEU A 2 10.34 15.44 7.10
CA LEU A 2 10.67 14.89 5.77
C LEU A 2 9.80 13.66 5.51
N PHE A 3 8.83 13.78 4.62
CA PHE A 3 7.94 12.67 4.23
C PHE A 3 8.38 12.11 2.86
N ALA A 4 8.51 10.79 2.77
CA ALA A 4 8.89 10.12 1.53
C ALA A 4 7.65 9.52 0.84
N LYS A 5 7.53 9.74 -0.48
CA LYS A 5 6.32 9.45 -1.25
C LYS A 5 6.54 8.28 -2.22
N ILE A 6 5.62 7.31 -2.19
CA ILE A 6 5.50 6.24 -3.19
C ILE A 6 4.30 6.57 -4.09
N GLU A 7 4.44 6.41 -5.42
CA GLU A 7 3.41 6.80 -6.38
C GLU A 7 2.56 5.65 -6.90
N PHE A 8 1.98 4.84 -6.03
CA PHE A 8 0.93 3.88 -6.42
C PHE A 8 -0.46 4.52 -6.43
N ILE A 9 -1.37 3.98 -7.25
CA ILE A 9 -2.77 4.45 -7.29
C ILE A 9 -3.40 4.42 -5.88
N ASN A 10 -3.14 3.38 -5.08
CA ASN A 10 -3.70 3.26 -3.73
C ASN A 10 -3.25 4.36 -2.75
N LEU A 11 -2.24 5.16 -3.05
CA LEU A 11 -1.83 6.30 -2.23
C LEU A 11 -2.32 7.64 -2.78
N LEU A 12 -3.00 7.65 -3.93
CA LEU A 12 -3.50 8.86 -4.56
C LEU A 12 -4.42 9.70 -3.65
N PRO A 13 -5.45 9.11 -2.96
CA PRO A 13 -6.26 9.87 -2.01
C PRO A 13 -5.43 10.51 -0.89
N PHE A 14 -4.47 9.76 -0.34
CA PHE A 14 -3.59 10.26 0.72
C PHE A 14 -2.72 11.43 0.22
N HIS A 15 -2.16 11.34 -0.98
CA HIS A 15 -1.31 12.39 -1.54
C HIS A 15 -2.07 13.69 -1.79
N ILE A 16 -3.30 13.59 -2.29
CA ILE A 16 -4.16 14.77 -2.49
C ILE A 16 -4.48 15.42 -1.14
N TYR A 17 -4.84 14.59 -0.14
CA TYR A 17 -5.08 15.06 1.20
C TYR A 17 -3.85 15.77 1.79
N MET A 18 -2.67 15.16 1.70
CA MET A 18 -1.42 15.74 2.23
C MET A 18 -1.09 17.06 1.55
N LYS A 19 -1.19 17.15 0.22
CA LYS A 19 -0.93 18.38 -0.54
C LYS A 19 -1.84 19.54 -0.11
N LYS A 20 -3.12 19.24 0.21
CA LYS A 20 -4.10 20.23 0.68
C LYS A 20 -3.84 20.70 2.12
N ASN A 21 -3.39 19.80 3.00
CA ASN A 21 -3.29 20.06 4.43
C ASN A 21 -1.89 20.50 4.91
N ILE A 22 -0.85 20.32 4.10
CA ILE A 22 0.46 20.91 4.36
C ILE A 22 0.39 22.39 3.99
N LYS A 23 0.63 23.28 4.97
CA LYS A 23 0.63 24.74 4.74
C LYS A 23 1.92 25.25 4.09
N SER A 24 3.08 24.72 4.49
CA SER A 24 4.39 25.18 4.02
C SER A 24 4.68 24.78 2.57
N ASN A 25 4.96 25.75 1.72
CA ASN A 25 5.37 25.51 0.33
C ASN A 25 6.69 24.74 0.23
N GLN A 26 7.63 24.99 1.16
CA GLN A 26 8.88 24.21 1.26
C GLN A 26 8.60 22.73 1.55
N GLN A 27 7.68 22.44 2.48
CA GLN A 27 7.30 21.06 2.77
C GLN A 27 6.59 20.38 1.60
N LYS A 28 5.75 21.13 0.85
CA LYS A 28 5.14 20.62 -0.40
C LYS A 28 6.19 20.27 -1.45
N ALA A 29 7.18 21.15 -1.66
CA ALA A 29 8.26 20.93 -2.62
C ALA A 29 9.10 19.69 -2.25
N ILE A 30 9.44 19.53 -0.96
CA ILE A 30 10.18 18.36 -0.47
C ILE A 30 9.38 17.07 -0.71
N LEU A 31 8.07 17.07 -0.46
CA LEU A 31 7.21 15.91 -0.65
C LEU A 31 7.14 15.50 -2.14
N GLU A 32 7.14 16.47 -3.05
CA GLU A 32 7.16 16.20 -4.49
C GLU A 32 8.56 15.78 -4.99
N TYR A 33 9.64 16.29 -4.40
CA TYR A 33 11.01 15.93 -4.78
C TYR A 33 11.44 14.55 -4.26
N LYS A 34 10.94 14.11 -3.09
CA LYS A 34 11.34 12.84 -2.46
C LYS A 34 10.47 11.64 -2.88
N LYS A 35 9.99 11.65 -4.13
CA LYS A 35 9.26 10.52 -4.74
C LYS A 35 10.20 9.39 -5.13
N SER A 36 9.81 8.15 -4.87
CA SER A 36 10.52 6.97 -5.40
C SER A 36 9.71 5.68 -5.28
N TYR A 37 10.30 4.57 -5.72
CA TYR A 37 9.76 3.22 -5.61
C TYR A 37 9.95 2.63 -4.20
N PRO A 38 9.19 1.59 -3.82
CA PRO A 38 9.10 1.11 -2.43
C PRO A 38 10.43 0.77 -1.75
N SER A 39 11.35 0.07 -2.43
CA SER A 39 12.62 -0.36 -1.82
C SER A 39 13.54 0.83 -1.51
N LEU A 40 13.63 1.84 -2.39
CA LEU A 40 14.40 3.05 -2.10
C LEU A 40 13.79 3.86 -0.94
N ILE A 41 12.46 3.96 -0.88
CA ILE A 41 11.76 4.64 0.21
C ILE A 41 12.01 3.93 1.54
N THR A 42 11.94 2.60 1.54
CA THR A 42 12.23 1.79 2.72
C THR A 42 13.66 1.98 3.18
N ASN A 43 14.64 1.94 2.27
CA ASN A 43 16.04 2.20 2.60
C ASN A 43 16.24 3.61 3.18
N LYS A 44 15.66 4.65 2.58
CA LYS A 44 15.72 6.02 3.09
C LYS A 44 15.13 6.13 4.50
N PHE A 45 14.04 5.42 4.78
CA PHE A 45 13.41 5.43 6.11
C PHE A 45 14.26 4.70 7.16
N LYS A 46 14.77 3.51 6.83
CA LYS A 46 15.62 2.70 7.71
C LYS A 46 16.96 3.40 8.02
N THR A 47 17.55 4.06 7.03
CA THR A 47 18.77 4.88 7.18
C THR A 47 18.51 6.28 7.75
N ARG A 48 17.28 6.55 8.23
CA ARG A 48 16.86 7.81 8.88
C ARG A 48 17.07 9.08 8.02
N LYS A 49 17.18 8.94 6.69
CA LYS A 49 17.23 10.06 5.72
C LYS A 49 15.88 10.75 5.54
N VAL A 50 14.79 10.10 5.96
CA VAL A 50 13.42 10.63 5.98
C VAL A 50 12.78 10.31 7.33
N HIS A 51 11.81 11.13 7.74
CA HIS A 51 11.20 11.04 9.07
C HIS A 51 9.97 10.12 9.09
N SER A 52 9.29 9.99 7.96
CA SER A 52 8.04 9.22 7.84
C SER A 52 7.81 8.74 6.40
N ALA A 53 7.24 7.55 6.25
CA ALA A 53 6.92 6.95 4.96
C ALA A 53 5.90 5.81 5.13
N PHE A 54 5.16 5.47 4.06
CA PHE A 54 4.49 4.18 4.00
C PHE A 54 5.54 3.09 3.79
N ILE A 55 5.59 2.12 4.70
CA ILE A 55 6.50 0.98 4.69
C ILE A 55 5.66 -0.28 4.61
N SER A 56 6.07 -1.22 3.74
CA SER A 56 5.36 -2.51 3.58
C SER A 56 5.34 -3.28 4.90
N SER A 57 4.30 -4.08 5.13
CA SER A 57 4.08 -4.77 6.41
C SER A 57 5.29 -5.57 6.88
N ILE A 58 5.95 -6.34 5.99
CA ILE A 58 7.17 -7.07 6.34
C ILE A 58 8.29 -6.13 6.81
N GLU A 59 8.53 -5.04 6.07
CA GLU A 59 9.64 -4.13 6.34
C GLU A 59 9.36 -3.19 7.53
N SER A 60 8.10 -3.05 7.95
CA SER A 60 7.72 -2.26 9.13
C SER A 60 7.90 -3.00 10.45
N ARG A 61 8.38 -4.26 10.42
CA ARG A 61 8.73 -5.01 11.63
C ARG A 61 9.68 -4.18 12.49
N ASN A 62 9.34 -4.05 13.77
CA ASN A 62 10.07 -3.27 14.78
C ASN A 62 10.12 -1.74 14.55
N GLU A 63 9.34 -1.19 13.62
CA GLU A 63 9.22 0.26 13.45
C GLU A 63 7.98 0.81 14.17
N LYS A 64 8.05 2.09 14.55
CA LYS A 64 6.88 2.81 15.05
C LYS A 64 6.00 3.24 13.87
N PHE A 65 4.70 3.04 13.98
CA PHE A 65 3.72 3.43 12.97
C PHE A 65 2.45 4.01 13.59
N LEU A 66 1.77 4.87 12.82
CA LEU A 66 0.46 5.38 13.19
C LEU A 66 -0.63 4.36 12.87
N ASP A 67 -1.83 4.57 13.40
CA ASP A 67 -3.03 3.82 13.04
C ASP A 67 -3.52 4.15 11.62
N LEU A 68 -2.64 4.12 10.63
CA LEU A 68 -2.91 4.41 9.24
C LEU A 68 -2.08 3.48 8.36
N GLY A 69 -2.72 2.81 7.40
CA GLY A 69 -2.09 1.84 6.53
C GLY A 69 -2.73 1.76 5.16
N ILE A 70 -2.40 0.72 4.41
CA ILE A 70 -3.09 0.33 3.17
C ILE A 70 -3.70 -1.04 3.46
N VAL A 71 -5.02 -1.12 3.47
CA VAL A 71 -5.77 -2.27 3.97
C VAL A 71 -6.76 -2.73 2.91
N ALA A 72 -6.91 -4.05 2.76
CA ALA A 72 -8.02 -4.65 2.04
C ALA A 72 -8.81 -5.56 2.99
N HIS A 73 -10.11 -5.33 3.07
CA HIS A 73 -11.03 -6.16 3.87
C HIS A 73 -11.49 -7.41 3.12
N ASP A 74 -11.35 -7.40 1.80
CA ASP A 74 -11.69 -8.51 0.93
C ASP A 74 -10.70 -8.56 -0.26
N GLU A 75 -11.17 -8.84 -1.48
CA GLU A 75 -10.34 -8.71 -2.70
C GLU A 75 -9.84 -7.28 -2.92
N VAL A 76 -8.63 -7.15 -3.46
CA VAL A 76 -7.94 -5.88 -3.69
C VAL A 76 -7.66 -5.60 -5.17
N LEU A 77 -7.74 -6.61 -6.05
CA LEU A 77 -7.56 -6.55 -7.51
C LEU A 77 -6.13 -6.21 -7.99
N SER A 78 -5.29 -5.62 -7.13
CA SER A 78 -3.93 -5.17 -7.44
C SER A 78 -2.83 -5.99 -6.77
N VAL A 79 -3.17 -7.13 -6.18
CA VAL A 79 -2.21 -8.09 -5.61
C VAL A 79 -2.67 -9.49 -5.99
N LEU A 80 -2.11 -9.97 -7.10
CA LEU A 80 -2.55 -11.19 -7.78
C LEU A 80 -1.45 -12.23 -7.76
N LEU A 81 -1.86 -13.49 -7.74
CA LEU A 81 -1.02 -14.63 -8.05
C LEU A 81 -1.58 -15.36 -9.27
N VAL A 82 -0.79 -15.46 -10.32
CA VAL A 82 -1.13 -16.23 -11.53
C VAL A 82 -0.59 -17.65 -11.33
N PRO A 83 -1.44 -18.70 -11.33
CA PRO A 83 -0.97 -20.07 -11.18
C PRO A 83 0.02 -20.46 -12.29
N GLY A 84 1.07 -21.20 -11.95
CA GLY A 84 2.09 -21.61 -12.91
C GLY A 84 3.50 -21.52 -12.33
N GLU A 85 4.43 -21.04 -13.14
CA GLU A 85 5.84 -20.87 -12.75
C GLU A 85 5.96 -19.95 -11.54
N GLN A 86 6.80 -20.33 -10.59
CA GLN A 86 7.00 -19.57 -9.38
C GLN A 86 7.90 -18.37 -9.66
N LYS A 87 7.32 -17.17 -9.54
CA LYS A 87 8.04 -15.92 -9.79
C LYS A 87 7.63 -14.82 -8.81
N GLU A 88 8.62 -14.19 -8.23
CA GLU A 88 8.45 -13.13 -7.24
C GLU A 88 8.36 -11.76 -7.89
N ASP A 89 7.52 -10.88 -7.33
CA ASP A 89 7.49 -9.47 -7.73
C ASP A 89 8.60 -8.71 -7.02
N TYR A 90 9.58 -8.20 -7.77
CA TYR A 90 10.70 -7.43 -7.21
C TYR A 90 10.26 -6.14 -6.48
N GLN A 91 9.03 -5.66 -6.71
CA GLN A 91 8.50 -4.46 -6.06
C GLN A 91 7.84 -4.74 -4.71
N SER A 92 7.61 -6.00 -4.31
CA SER A 92 6.86 -6.32 -3.08
C SER A 92 7.33 -7.56 -2.32
N LYS A 93 8.17 -7.34 -1.31
CA LYS A 93 8.49 -8.36 -0.29
C LYS A 93 7.24 -8.86 0.45
N THR A 94 6.30 -7.96 0.76
CA THR A 94 5.09 -8.32 1.53
C THR A 94 4.18 -9.27 0.76
N SER A 95 3.97 -9.03 -0.55
CA SER A 95 3.09 -9.88 -1.36
C SER A 95 3.75 -11.23 -1.68
N ASN A 96 5.05 -11.26 -1.92
CA ASN A 96 5.80 -12.50 -2.09
C ASN A 96 5.74 -13.36 -0.82
N ALA A 97 5.90 -12.73 0.35
CA ALA A 97 5.76 -13.41 1.62
C ALA A 97 4.32 -13.87 1.90
N LEU A 98 3.31 -13.08 1.50
CA LEU A 98 1.91 -13.47 1.62
C LEU A 98 1.62 -14.75 0.83
N ALA A 99 2.10 -14.86 -0.41
CA ALA A 99 1.96 -16.08 -1.21
C ALA A 99 2.58 -17.30 -0.48
N LYS A 100 3.79 -17.15 0.08
CA LYS A 100 4.46 -18.19 0.87
C LYS A 100 3.71 -18.57 2.16
N VAL A 101 3.15 -17.59 2.86
CA VAL A 101 2.34 -17.80 4.08
C VAL A 101 1.01 -18.49 3.78
N LEU A 102 0.46 -18.28 2.59
CA LEU A 102 -0.75 -18.95 2.12
C LEU A 102 -0.47 -20.32 1.47
N ASP A 103 0.80 -20.71 1.33
CA ASP A 103 1.24 -21.92 0.63
C ASP A 103 0.78 -21.97 -0.83
N LEU A 104 0.72 -20.79 -1.48
CA LEU A 104 0.35 -20.64 -2.89
C LEU A 104 1.60 -20.52 -3.77
N LYS A 105 1.58 -21.21 -4.93
CA LYS A 105 2.67 -21.22 -5.91
C LYS A 105 2.21 -20.60 -7.23
N GLY A 106 3.03 -19.71 -7.78
CA GLY A 106 2.77 -19.03 -9.05
C GLY A 106 3.56 -17.72 -9.16
N GLU A 107 3.21 -16.91 -10.14
CA GLU A 107 3.78 -15.58 -10.36
C GLU A 107 2.99 -14.53 -9.57
N VAL A 108 3.67 -13.81 -8.67
CA VAL A 108 3.10 -12.67 -7.96
C VAL A 108 3.21 -11.43 -8.82
N ILE A 109 2.10 -10.72 -8.98
CA ILE A 109 2.03 -9.44 -9.69
C ILE A 109 1.32 -8.42 -8.79
N ILE A 110 1.94 -7.25 -8.60
CA ILE A 110 1.38 -6.23 -7.68
C ILE A 110 1.25 -4.82 -8.29
N GLY A 111 0.46 -3.98 -7.62
CA GLY A 111 0.36 -2.55 -7.89
C GLY A 111 -0.39 -2.22 -9.18
N ASP A 112 -0.05 -1.08 -9.78
CA ASP A 112 -0.74 -0.54 -10.96
C ASP A 112 -0.71 -1.53 -12.15
N LYS A 113 0.39 -2.28 -12.32
CA LYS A 113 0.50 -3.33 -13.36
C LYS A 113 -0.44 -4.52 -13.12
N ALA A 114 -0.62 -4.94 -11.86
CA ALA A 114 -1.55 -6.01 -11.52
C ALA A 114 -3.00 -5.58 -11.74
N LEU A 115 -3.32 -4.33 -11.38
CA LEU A 115 -4.64 -3.76 -11.62
C LEU A 115 -4.94 -3.67 -13.12
N LYS A 116 -3.96 -3.26 -13.94
CA LYS A 116 -4.09 -3.30 -15.40
C LYS A 116 -4.32 -4.73 -15.90
N PHE A 117 -3.47 -5.67 -15.49
CA PHE A 117 -3.57 -7.07 -15.86
C PHE A 117 -4.93 -7.68 -15.48
N TYR A 118 -5.47 -7.32 -14.31
CA TYR A 118 -6.79 -7.75 -13.85
C TYR A 118 -7.88 -7.45 -14.88
N HIS A 119 -7.86 -6.25 -15.46
CA HIS A 119 -8.85 -5.75 -16.40
C HIS A 119 -8.59 -6.17 -17.85
N ASP A 120 -7.33 -6.19 -18.29
CA ASP A 120 -6.98 -6.55 -19.67
C ASP A 120 -7.22 -8.04 -19.95
N TYR A 121 -7.09 -8.89 -18.92
CA TYR A 121 -7.15 -10.34 -19.06
C TYR A 121 -8.18 -10.97 -18.11
N PRO A 122 -9.49 -10.69 -18.26
CA PRO A 122 -10.53 -11.16 -17.35
C PRO A 122 -10.60 -12.69 -17.25
N ASN A 123 -10.27 -13.39 -18.34
CA ASN A 123 -10.38 -14.85 -18.45
C ASN A 123 -9.14 -15.61 -17.96
N ILE A 124 -8.03 -14.91 -17.68
CA ILE A 124 -6.85 -15.57 -17.10
C ILE A 124 -7.11 -15.88 -15.63
N SER A 125 -6.90 -17.14 -15.25
CA SER A 125 -7.00 -17.59 -13.85
C SER A 125 -5.98 -16.84 -13.00
N LYS A 126 -6.48 -16.22 -11.93
CA LYS A 126 -5.70 -15.42 -10.99
C LYS A 126 -6.31 -15.48 -9.61
N ILE A 127 -5.46 -15.57 -8.59
CA ILE A 127 -5.85 -15.60 -7.19
C ILE A 127 -5.55 -14.22 -6.60
N ASP A 128 -6.58 -13.55 -6.10
CA ASP A 128 -6.38 -12.35 -5.29
C ASP A 128 -5.87 -12.75 -3.91
N LEU A 129 -4.66 -12.30 -3.55
CA LEU A 129 -4.00 -12.73 -2.31
C LEU A 129 -4.68 -12.14 -1.06
N ALA A 130 -5.32 -10.97 -1.16
CA ALA A 130 -6.10 -10.42 -0.05
C ALA A 130 -7.36 -11.26 0.19
N LYS A 131 -8.05 -11.65 -0.89
CA LYS A 131 -9.21 -12.55 -0.81
C LYS A 131 -8.83 -13.92 -0.25
N ALA A 132 -7.71 -14.49 -0.68
CA ALA A 132 -7.21 -15.76 -0.17
C ALA A 132 -6.88 -15.69 1.33
N TRP A 133 -6.26 -14.59 1.78
CA TRP A 133 -6.03 -14.31 3.19
C TRP A 133 -7.34 -14.21 3.98
N GLN A 134 -8.28 -13.42 3.49
CA GLN A 134 -9.59 -13.23 4.10
C GLN A 134 -10.33 -14.56 4.26
N LYS A 135 -10.32 -15.41 3.23
CA LYS A 135 -10.93 -16.75 3.29
C LYS A 135 -10.28 -17.65 4.35
N LYS A 136 -8.95 -17.60 4.48
CA LYS A 136 -8.19 -18.48 5.39
C LYS A 136 -8.28 -18.05 6.85
N TYR A 137 -8.28 -16.74 7.12
CA TYR A 137 -8.15 -16.21 8.49
C TYR A 137 -9.32 -15.35 8.96
N ASN A 138 -10.28 -15.04 8.09
CA ASN A 138 -11.40 -14.13 8.35
C ASN A 138 -10.95 -12.77 8.92
N LEU A 139 -9.86 -12.26 8.35
CA LEU A 139 -9.22 -11.01 8.76
C LEU A 139 -8.89 -10.17 7.53
N PRO A 140 -8.89 -8.83 7.65
CA PRO A 140 -8.39 -7.97 6.59
C PRO A 140 -6.90 -8.21 6.37
N PHE A 141 -6.35 -7.81 5.22
CA PHE A 141 -4.92 -7.81 4.98
C PHE A 141 -4.36 -6.39 4.99
N VAL A 142 -3.26 -6.19 5.72
CA VAL A 142 -2.53 -4.92 5.79
C VAL A 142 -1.30 -5.03 4.89
N PHE A 143 -1.23 -4.22 3.84
CA PHE A 143 -0.11 -4.22 2.89
C PHE A 143 1.05 -3.31 3.30
N ALA A 144 0.73 -2.18 3.93
CA ALA A 144 1.70 -1.20 4.39
C ALA A 144 1.13 -0.41 5.56
N VAL A 145 2.02 0.16 6.37
CA VAL A 145 1.67 1.05 7.48
C VAL A 145 2.47 2.36 7.39
N LEU A 146 1.88 3.45 7.87
CA LEU A 146 2.54 4.75 7.91
C LEU A 146 3.51 4.80 9.09
N CYS A 147 4.79 4.54 8.81
CA CYS A 147 5.85 4.56 9.80
C CYS A 147 6.39 5.97 10.06
N TYR A 148 6.94 6.17 11.26
CA TYR A 148 7.64 7.37 11.66
C TYR A 148 8.85 7.06 12.56
N ASN A 149 9.86 7.92 12.51
CA ASN A 149 11.00 7.90 13.43
C ASN A 149 11.20 9.24 14.16
N LYS A 150 10.57 10.31 13.67
CA LYS A 150 10.54 11.65 14.29
C LYS A 150 9.16 12.29 14.07
N HIS A 151 8.85 13.30 14.88
CA HIS A 151 7.65 14.15 14.74
C HIS A 151 6.30 13.43 14.81
N GLU A 152 6.16 12.44 15.70
CA GLU A 152 4.92 11.66 15.88
C GLU A 152 3.67 12.56 16.00
N THR A 153 3.67 13.50 16.96
CA THR A 153 2.52 14.39 17.21
C THR A 153 2.15 15.20 15.98
N GLN A 154 3.15 15.72 15.25
CA GLN A 154 2.92 16.47 14.02
C GLN A 154 2.30 15.59 12.94
N LEU A 155 2.83 14.39 12.71
CA LEU A 155 2.32 13.45 11.71
C LEU A 155 0.90 13.00 12.07
N LYS A 156 0.65 12.64 13.34
CA LYS A 156 -0.66 12.24 13.85
C LYS A 156 -1.69 13.34 13.68
N ASN A 157 -1.36 14.59 14.01
CA ASN A 157 -2.26 15.73 13.80
C ASN A 157 -2.54 15.98 12.33
N LEU A 158 -1.52 15.85 11.47
CA LEU A 158 -1.67 16.02 10.03
C LEU A 158 -2.57 14.95 9.42
N THR A 159 -2.47 13.70 9.84
CA THR A 159 -3.23 12.57 9.26
C THR A 159 -4.57 12.29 9.96
N LYS A 160 -4.83 12.86 11.14
CA LYS A 160 -6.06 12.62 11.92
C LYS A 160 -7.35 12.86 11.12
N LYS A 161 -7.40 13.90 10.28
CA LYS A 161 -8.61 14.22 9.48
C LYS A 161 -8.72 13.39 8.22
N PHE A 162 -7.64 12.75 7.75
CA PHE A 162 -7.68 11.90 6.55
C PHE A 162 -8.68 10.76 6.70
N LYS A 163 -8.70 10.11 7.87
CA LYS A 163 -9.64 9.02 8.20
C LYS A 163 -11.12 9.41 8.10
N LYS A 164 -11.43 10.71 8.19
CA LYS A 164 -12.81 11.23 8.24
C LYS A 164 -13.21 11.98 6.97
N SER A 165 -12.31 12.08 6.00
CA SER A 165 -12.50 12.93 4.83
C SER A 165 -12.73 12.10 3.58
N HIS A 166 -13.84 12.37 2.89
CA HIS A 166 -13.96 11.97 1.49
C HIS A 166 -13.00 12.83 0.65
N ILE A 167 -12.08 12.18 -0.07
CA ILE A 167 -11.10 12.88 -0.92
C ILE A 167 -11.57 12.88 -2.37
N LYS A 168 -12.06 14.03 -2.84
CA LYS A 168 -12.34 14.23 -4.27
C LYS A 168 -11.03 14.26 -5.05
N ILE A 169 -10.91 13.38 -6.04
CA ILE A 169 -9.76 13.32 -6.94
C ILE A 169 -10.01 14.29 -8.13
N PRO A 170 -9.19 15.33 -8.32
CA PRO A 170 -9.32 16.20 -9.48
C PRO A 170 -9.13 15.42 -10.79
N GLN A 171 -9.97 15.72 -11.78
CA GLN A 171 -10.03 14.98 -13.04
C GLN A 171 -8.68 14.93 -13.78
N TYR A 172 -7.93 16.04 -13.78
CA TYR A 172 -6.61 16.08 -14.42
C TYR A 172 -5.59 15.15 -13.75
N ILE A 173 -5.67 14.95 -12.43
CA ILE A 173 -4.79 14.01 -11.71
C ILE A 173 -5.22 12.58 -12.03
N LEU A 174 -6.53 12.32 -12.04
CA LEU A 174 -7.06 11.01 -12.39
C LEU A 174 -6.66 10.61 -13.82
N GLU A 175 -6.68 11.56 -14.76
CA GLU A 175 -6.21 11.38 -16.13
C GLU A 175 -4.71 11.04 -16.19
N GLN A 176 -3.86 11.74 -15.42
CA GLN A 176 -2.43 11.43 -15.34
C GLN A 176 -2.17 10.01 -14.85
N TYR A 177 -2.86 9.57 -13.81
CA TYR A 177 -2.72 8.20 -13.30
C TYR A 177 -3.26 7.16 -14.28
N SER A 178 -4.36 7.47 -14.98
CA SER A 178 -4.92 6.59 -16.01
C SER A 178 -3.93 6.38 -17.16
N LYS A 179 -3.38 7.46 -17.72
CA LYS A 179 -2.35 7.41 -18.78
C LYS A 179 -1.11 6.64 -18.36
N ARG A 180 -0.59 6.89 -17.16
CA ARG A 180 0.63 6.26 -16.66
C ARG A 180 0.46 4.76 -16.37
N SER A 181 -0.67 4.38 -15.79
CA SER A 181 -0.92 2.98 -15.39
C SER A 181 -1.53 2.13 -16.51
N GLY A 182 -2.11 2.76 -17.53
CA GLY A 182 -2.91 2.08 -18.55
C GLY A 182 -4.24 1.53 -18.01
N VAL A 183 -4.66 1.95 -16.82
CA VAL A 183 -5.95 1.59 -16.19
C VAL A 183 -6.94 2.72 -16.44
N SER A 184 -8.18 2.39 -16.83
CA SER A 184 -9.21 3.41 -17.07
C SER A 184 -9.54 4.20 -15.80
N LYS A 185 -9.94 5.47 -15.95
CA LYS A 185 -10.35 6.32 -14.82
C LYS A 185 -11.43 5.67 -13.95
N GLN A 186 -12.40 5.01 -14.58
CA GLN A 186 -13.46 4.31 -13.87
C GLN A 186 -12.93 3.13 -13.06
N ASN A 187 -12.02 2.34 -13.63
CA ASN A 187 -11.40 1.22 -12.93
C ASN A 187 -10.52 1.69 -11.76
N ILE A 188 -9.80 2.81 -11.91
CA ILE A 188 -9.08 3.45 -10.80
C ILE A 188 -10.04 3.83 -9.66
N LEU A 189 -11.15 4.50 -9.97
CA LEU A 189 -12.13 4.90 -8.96
C LEU A 189 -12.78 3.70 -8.28
N ASN A 190 -13.10 2.64 -9.03
CA ASN A 190 -13.64 1.41 -8.48
C ASN A 190 -12.64 0.68 -7.58
N TYR A 191 -11.37 0.60 -8.00
CA TYR A 191 -10.28 0.03 -7.21
C TYR A 191 -10.08 0.78 -5.89
N LEU A 192 -10.11 2.12 -5.90
CA LEU A 192 -9.94 2.91 -4.69
C LEU A 192 -11.03 2.68 -3.64
N LYS A 193 -12.22 2.22 -4.03
CA LYS A 193 -13.29 1.82 -3.09
C LYS A 193 -12.97 0.50 -2.35
N LYS A 194 -12.03 -0.30 -2.86
CA LYS A 194 -11.58 -1.56 -2.25
C LYS A 194 -10.46 -1.35 -1.22
N ILE A 195 -9.91 -0.13 -1.14
CA ILE A 195 -8.80 0.22 -0.25
C ILE A 195 -9.33 0.98 0.96
N ASP A 196 -9.00 0.49 2.14
CA ASP A 196 -9.14 1.21 3.41
C ASP A 196 -7.75 1.68 3.88
N TYR A 197 -7.75 2.69 4.74
CA TYR A 197 -6.55 3.24 5.35
C TYR A 197 -6.55 3.18 6.87
N ASP A 198 -7.67 2.88 7.53
CA ASP A 198 -7.71 2.81 8.98
C ASP A 198 -7.06 1.51 9.51
N LEU A 199 -6.37 1.61 10.64
CA LEU A 199 -5.85 0.45 11.37
C LEU A 199 -6.54 0.36 12.72
N GLY A 200 -7.67 -0.33 12.75
CA GLY A 200 -8.40 -0.68 13.96
C GLY A 200 -7.88 -1.97 14.60
N ILE A 201 -8.73 -2.60 15.40
CA ILE A 201 -8.38 -3.80 16.17
C ILE A 201 -8.14 -5.00 15.25
N LYS A 202 -9.00 -5.20 14.25
CA LYS A 202 -8.90 -6.35 13.33
C LYS A 202 -7.67 -6.25 12.43
N GLU A 203 -7.34 -5.06 11.97
CA GLU A 203 -6.21 -4.79 11.07
C GLU A 203 -4.88 -4.96 11.82
N LYS A 204 -4.80 -4.46 13.05
CA LYS A 204 -3.63 -4.69 13.93
C LYS A 204 -3.45 -6.17 14.26
N ARG A 205 -4.55 -6.88 14.55
CA ARG A 205 -4.54 -8.34 14.77
C ARG A 205 -4.05 -9.08 13.52
N ALA A 206 -4.55 -8.69 12.35
CA ALA A 206 -4.17 -9.30 11.07
C ALA A 206 -2.69 -9.06 10.74
N LEU A 207 -2.20 -7.82 10.92
CA LEU A 207 -0.80 -7.47 10.74
C LEU A 207 0.09 -8.32 11.66
N LYS A 208 -0.25 -8.42 12.95
CA LYS A 208 0.49 -9.24 13.92
C LYS A 208 0.50 -10.72 13.50
N LEU A 209 -0.64 -11.25 13.10
CA LEU A 209 -0.76 -12.64 12.64
C LEU A 209 0.12 -12.90 11.41
N PHE A 210 0.03 -12.03 10.40
CA PHE A 210 0.83 -12.14 9.18
C PHE A 210 2.33 -12.13 9.49
N LEU A 211 2.79 -11.20 10.33
CA LEU A 211 4.21 -11.10 10.69
C LEU A 211 4.72 -12.33 11.44
N ASN A 212 3.91 -12.90 12.34
CA ASN A 212 4.25 -14.13 13.05
C ASN A 212 4.33 -15.34 12.10
N LEU A 213 3.39 -15.46 11.16
CA LEU A 213 3.39 -16.55 10.18
C LEU A 213 4.57 -16.42 9.21
N ALA A 214 4.87 -15.21 8.76
CA ALA A 214 6.03 -14.92 7.92
C ALA A 214 7.34 -15.32 8.64
N GLN A 215 7.48 -14.95 9.93
CA GLN A 215 8.64 -15.34 10.74
C GLN A 215 8.79 -16.87 10.85
N LYS A 216 7.69 -17.61 11.06
CA LYS A 216 7.70 -19.08 11.10
C LYS A 216 8.14 -19.72 9.77
N LYS A 217 8.01 -19.00 8.65
CA LYS A 217 8.47 -19.41 7.31
C LYS A 217 9.90 -18.91 7.00
N GLY A 218 10.58 -18.28 7.95
CA GLY A 218 11.94 -17.73 7.75
C GLY A 218 11.99 -16.42 6.96
N LEU A 219 10.91 -15.62 6.98
CA LEU A 219 10.75 -14.37 6.23
C LEU A 219 10.80 -13.10 7.10
#